data_AF-A0AAD5NHB9-F1
#
_entry.id   AF-A0AAD5NHB9-F1
#
_cell.length_a   1.000
_cell.length_b   1.000
_cell.length_c   1.000
_cell.angle_alpha   90.00
_cell.angle_beta   90.00
_cell.angle_gamma   90.00
#
_symmetry.space_group_name_H-M   'P 1'
#
loop_
_entity.id
_entity.type
_entity.pdbx_description
1 polymer ?
#
loop_
_entity_poly.entity_id
_entity_poly.type
_entity_poly.pdbx_seq_one_letter_code
_entity_poly.pdbx_strand_id
1 'polypeptide(L)' 'MASPPPKMKLKLFVDIKAKKVLFAEAGKDFIDFLIYLLSLPLGTVVSLLKEENMMESLGSLCESVKNLPSVKAMASC' A
#
# COMPACT_ATOMS: atom_id res chain seq x y z
N MET A 1 21.14 7.19 -23.76
CA MET A 1 19.78 6.83 -24.22
C MET A 1 18.98 6.47 -22.98
N ALA A 2 17.93 7.22 -22.63
CA ALA A 2 17.13 6.92 -21.44
C ALA A 2 16.23 5.71 -21.72
N SER A 3 16.22 4.73 -20.82
CA SER A 3 15.23 3.66 -20.86
C SER A 3 13.82 4.23 -20.66
N PRO A 4 12.79 3.70 -21.32
CA PRO A 4 11.42 4.14 -21.08
C PRO A 4 11.05 3.91 -19.61
N PRO A 5 10.27 4.81 -18.99
CA PRO A 5 9.92 4.70 -17.58
C PRO A 5 9.23 3.35 -17.30
N PRO A 6 9.47 2.74 -16.13
CA PRO A 6 8.91 1.45 -15.78
C PRO A 6 7.37 1.49 -15.87
N LYS A 7 6.80 0.54 -16.63
CA LYS A 7 5.35 0.43 -16.82
C LYS A 7 4.79 -0.57 -15.82
N MET A 8 4.04 -0.08 -14.84
CA MET A 8 3.28 -0.95 -13.93
C MET A 8 2.08 -1.55 -14.65
N LYS A 9 1.79 -2.83 -14.40
CA LYS A 9 0.64 -3.54 -14.95
C LYS A 9 -0.25 -4.04 -13.80
N LEU A 10 -1.55 -3.83 -13.95
CA LEU A 10 -2.58 -4.29 -13.03
C LEU A 10 -3.66 -5.01 -13.84
N LYS A 11 -3.94 -6.27 -13.51
CA LYS A 11 -4.98 -7.06 -14.16
C LYS A 11 -6.19 -7.13 -13.24
N LEU A 12 -7.35 -6.73 -13.76
CA LEU A 12 -8.60 -6.69 -13.00
C LEU A 12 -9.54 -7.79 -13.47
N PHE A 13 -10.15 -8.49 -12.53
CA PHE A 13 -11.25 -9.40 -12.76
C PHE A 13 -12.55 -8.68 -12.40
N VAL A 14 -13.34 -8.31 -13.41
CA VAL A 14 -14.49 -7.41 -13.25
C VAL A 14 -15.78 -8.14 -13.58
N ASP A 15 -16.76 -8.06 -12.68
CA ASP A 15 -18.15 -8.33 -13.02
C ASP A 15 -18.75 -7.07 -13.65
N ILE A 16 -18.87 -7.11 -14.98
CA ILE A 16 -19.41 -6.01 -15.79
C ILE A 16 -20.90 -5.74 -15.53
N LYS A 17 -21.68 -6.76 -15.17
CA LYS A 17 -23.13 -6.59 -14.93
C LYS A 17 -23.35 -5.91 -13.59
N ALA A 18 -22.62 -6.35 -12.56
CA ALA A 18 -22.65 -5.73 -11.25
C ALA A 18 -21.84 -4.43 -11.17
N LYS A 19 -21.02 -4.13 -12.19
CA LYS A 19 -20.06 -3.01 -12.22
C LYS A 19 -19.09 -3.04 -11.02
N LYS A 20 -18.56 -4.23 -10.70
CA LYS A 20 -17.68 -4.46 -9.54
C LYS A 20 -16.37 -5.13 -9.94
N VAL A 21 -15.29 -4.72 -9.30
CA VAL A 21 -14.00 -5.44 -9.35
C VAL A 21 -14.04 -6.54 -8.30
N LEU A 22 -13.82 -7.78 -8.72
CA LEU A 22 -13.80 -8.95 -7.84
C LEU A 22 -12.39 -9.20 -7.30
N PHE A 23 -11.38 -9.13 -8.18
CA PHE A 23 -9.99 -9.37 -7.84
C PHE A 23 -9.06 -8.50 -8.68
N ALA A 24 -7.87 -8.22 -8.14
CA ALA A 24 -6.79 -7.56 -8.85
C ALA A 24 -5.50 -8.37 -8.69
N GLU A 25 -4.80 -8.63 -9.80
CA GLU A 25 -3.49 -9.26 -9.84
C GLU A 25 -2.47 -8.21 -10.26
N ALA A 26 -1.40 -8.05 -9.47
CA ALA A 26 -0.38 -7.03 -9.68
C ALA A 26 1.02 -7.61 -9.52
N GLY A 27 1.97 -7.08 -10.29
CA GLY A 27 3.39 -7.40 -10.13
C GLY A 27 4.02 -6.71 -8.92
N LYS A 28 5.20 -7.19 -8.51
CA LYS A 28 5.96 -6.68 -7.35
C LYS A 28 6.11 -5.15 -7.35
N ASP A 29 6.45 -4.55 -8.49
CA ASP A 29 6.68 -3.10 -8.59
C ASP A 29 5.45 -2.26 -8.19
N PHE A 30 4.25 -2.75 -8.48
CA PHE A 30 3.01 -2.09 -8.08
C PHE A 30 2.74 -2.24 -6.58
N ILE A 31 3.01 -3.43 -6.03
CA ILE A 31 2.85 -3.71 -4.61
C ILE A 31 3.84 -2.89 -3.77
N ASP A 32 5.10 -2.82 -4.20
CA ASP A 32 6.12 -1.99 -3.55
C ASP A 32 5.75 -0.50 -3.60
N PHE A 33 5.23 -0.03 -4.74
CA PHE A 33 4.70 1.33 -4.86
C PHE A 33 3.56 1.60 -3.89
N LEU A 34 2.57 0.71 -3.78
CA LEU A 34 1.47 0.85 -2.82
C LEU A 34 1.98 0.86 -1.39
N ILE A 35 2.90 -0.04 -1.03
CA ILE A 35 3.47 -0.07 0.32
C ILE A 35 4.25 1.20 0.62
N TYR A 36 5.05 1.71 -0.31
CA TYR A 36 5.78 2.96 -0.16
C TYR A 36 4.83 4.16 -0.04
N LEU A 37 3.83 4.22 -0.92
CA LEU A 37 2.77 5.22 -0.91
C LEU A 37 1.93 5.17 0.36
N LEU A 38 1.77 4.00 0.99
CA LEU A 38 1.08 3.89 2.28
C LEU A 38 2.03 4.25 3.42
N SER A 39 3.27 3.78 3.41
CA SER A 39 4.26 4.00 4.47
C SER A 39 4.61 5.47 4.67
N LEU A 40 4.75 6.24 3.57
CA LEU A 40 5.06 7.67 3.59
C LEU A 40 3.99 8.52 4.32
N PRO A 41 2.70 8.47 3.94
CA PRO A 41 1.62 9.19 4.63
C PRO A 41 1.16 8.47 5.90
N LEU A 42 1.33 7.14 6.07
CA LEU A 42 0.91 6.47 7.31
C LEU A 42 1.66 7.03 8.53
N GLY A 43 2.95 7.37 8.42
CA GLY A 43 3.70 7.96 9.55
C GLY A 43 3.02 9.24 10.08
N THR A 44 2.58 10.10 9.17
CA THR A 44 1.89 11.36 9.49
C THR A 44 0.43 11.13 9.88
N VAL A 45 -0.30 10.31 9.12
CA VAL A 45 -1.73 10.02 9.34
C VAL A 45 -1.95 9.31 10.67
N VAL A 46 -1.09 8.37 11.06
CA VAL A 46 -1.15 7.72 12.38
C VAL A 46 -0.89 8.71 13.51
N SER A 47 0.07 9.62 13.32
CA SER A 47 0.39 10.64 14.32
C SER A 47 -0.79 11.58 14.54
N LEU A 48 -1.52 11.95 13.47
CA LEU A 48 -2.72 12.78 13.53
C LEU A 48 -3.94 12.03 14.10
N LEU A 49 -4.16 10.78 13.69
CA LEU A 49 -5.35 10.00 14.09
C LEU A 49 -5.26 9.41 15.50
N LYS A 50 -4.06 9.38 16.10
CA LYS A 50 -3.85 9.02 17.51
C LYS A 50 -4.58 9.98 18.46
N GLU A 51 -4.83 11.23 18.04
CA GLU A 51 -5.59 12.21 18.82
C GLU A 51 -7.12 11.99 18.75
N GLU A 52 -7.63 11.29 17.72
CA GLU A 52 -9.06 11.19 17.41
C GLU A 52 -9.70 9.83 17.79
N ASN A 53 -9.00 8.96 18.53
CA ASN A 53 -9.50 7.66 19.02
C ASN A 53 -10.04 6.69 17.93
N MET A 54 -9.68 6.89 16.65
CA MET A 54 -10.06 6.03 15.51
C MET A 54 -9.02 4.94 15.21
N MET A 55 -8.39 4.37 16.23
CA MET A 55 -7.13 3.63 16.06
C MET A 55 -7.26 2.10 15.95
N GLU A 56 -8.43 1.50 16.15
CA GLU A 56 -8.51 0.02 16.17
C GLU A 56 -8.18 -0.65 14.82
N SER A 57 -8.76 -0.19 13.72
CA SER A 57 -8.48 -0.75 12.38
C SER A 57 -7.17 -0.25 11.78
N LEU A 58 -6.78 0.98 12.10
CA LEU A 58 -5.53 1.57 11.63
C LEU A 58 -4.31 1.03 12.37
N GLY A 59 -4.43 0.74 13.67
CA GLY A 59 -3.37 0.14 14.47
C GLY A 59 -2.90 -1.20 13.89
N SER A 60 -3.84 -2.09 13.56
CA SER A 60 -3.54 -3.38 12.95
C SER A 60 -2.97 -3.27 11.53
N LEU A 61 -3.44 -2.29 10.74
CA LEU A 61 -2.86 -1.98 9.44
C LEU A 61 -1.42 -1.47 9.57
N CYS A 62 -1.16 -0.54 10.49
CA CYS A 62 0.17 0.02 10.72
C CYS A 62 1.16 -1.02 11.22
N GLU A 63 0.72 -1.92 12.11
CA GLU A 63 1.53 -3.04 12.55
C GLU A 63 1.85 -3.99 11.39
N SER A 64 0.86 -4.31 10.55
CA SER A 64 1.07 -5.13 9.35
C SER A 64 2.05 -4.49 8.36
N VAL A 65 1.93 -3.17 8.13
CA VAL A 65 2.83 -2.41 7.26
C VAL A 65 4.25 -2.35 7.82
N LYS A 66 4.43 -2.16 9.14
CA LYS A 66 5.76 -2.22 9.79
C LYS A 66 6.41 -3.59 9.69
N ASN A 67 5.63 -4.66 9.71
CA ASN A 67 6.11 -6.04 9.64
C ASN A 67 6.40 -6.52 8.21
N LEU A 68 6.07 -5.73 7.18
CA LEU A 68 6.47 -6.04 5.80
C LEU A 68 8.00 -5.98 5.67
N PRO A 69 8.66 -7.01 5.09
CA PRO A 69 10.12 -7.05 4.97
C PRO A 69 10.72 -5.80 4.30
N SER A 70 10.03 -5.27 3.28
CA SER A 70 10.42 -4.05 2.54
C SER A 70 10.47 -2.81 3.44
N VAL A 71 9.56 -2.71 4.41
CA VAL A 71 9.44 -1.55 5.31
C VAL A 71 10.34 -1.72 6.53
N LYS A 72 10.41 -2.93 7.07
CA LYS A 72 11.26 -3.25 8.23
C LYS A 72 12.74 -2.98 7.96
N ALA A 73 13.21 -3.23 6.73
CA ALA A 73 14.57 -2.89 6.32
C ALA A 73 14.85 -1.37 6.33
N MET A 74 13.86 -0.54 5.96
CA MET A 74 14.01 0.93 5.97
C MET A 74 14.07 1.51 7.39
N ALA A 75 13.43 0.87 8.36
CA ALA A 75 13.44 1.33 9.76
C ALA A 75 14.74 0.98 10.53
N SER A 76 15.64 0.18 9.92
CA SER A 76 16.89 -0.28 10.54
C SER A 76 18.15 0.43 10.01
N CYS A 77 17.99 1.34 9.05
CA CYS A 77 19.03 2.28 8.62
C CYS A 77 18.86 3.60 9.39
#